data_AF-A0A845USR6-F1
#
_entry.id   AF-A0A845USR6-F1
#
_cell.length_a   1.000
_cell.length_b   1.000
_cell.length_c   1.000
_cell.angle_alpha   90.00
_cell.angle_beta   90.00
_cell.angle_gamma   90.00
#
_symmetry.space_group_name_H-M   'P 1'
#
loop_
_entity.id
_entity.type
_entity.pdbx_description
1 polymer ?
#
loop_
_entity_poly.entity_id
_entity_poly.type
_entity_poly.pdbx_seq_one_letter_code
_entity_poly.pdbx_strand_id
1 'polypeptide(L)'
;MNDESSEEADAEFGLVRRKALERDDNTCQLCGFKSKKWQEVHHVNDDHSDNRPDNLLTVCSYCHMCQHIGLAGRNEEAVLIWLPEIPQGHLHHIVRAIQVSLRWAETATQARQVKPDTLRSAQTIADGARKLQAELRAREDHAEARLGTSDLLDLANIMLAMPDDIYERRGEMLHGFRMLPLGVRQNGNENTMDKIVDSWMDPGGPFVSMKPQTWLGILKSAMRE
;
A
#
# COMPACT_ATOMS: atom_id res chain seq x y z
N MET A 1 -30.23 -19.99 -7.86
CA MET A 1 -30.82 -19.72 -6.55
C MET A 1 -30.30 -18.35 -6.17
N ASN A 2 -31.18 -17.34 -6.19
CA ASN A 2 -30.82 -15.98 -5.80
C ASN A 2 -30.81 -15.97 -4.28
N ASP A 3 -29.63 -15.74 -3.71
CA ASP A 3 -29.36 -15.90 -2.29
C ASP A 3 -29.62 -14.56 -1.60
N GLU A 4 -30.87 -14.31 -1.19
CA GLU A 4 -31.24 -13.12 -0.39
C GLU A 4 -30.35 -12.97 0.85
N SER A 5 -29.78 -14.08 1.36
CA SER A 5 -28.85 -14.07 2.48
C SER A 5 -27.48 -13.45 2.16
N SER A 6 -27.00 -13.52 0.91
CA SER A 6 -25.72 -12.91 0.52
C SER A 6 -25.85 -11.40 0.33
N GLU A 7 -27.01 -10.93 -0.16
CA GLU A 7 -27.28 -9.50 -0.33
C GLU A 7 -27.45 -8.80 1.03
N GLU A 8 -28.09 -9.45 2.01
CA GLU A 8 -28.21 -8.94 3.38
C GLU A 8 -26.85 -8.91 4.09
N ALA A 9 -26.03 -9.96 3.97
CA ALA A 9 -24.68 -9.99 4.53
C ALA A 9 -23.77 -8.91 3.92
N ASP A 10 -23.86 -8.67 2.60
CA ASP A 10 -23.12 -7.60 1.92
C ASP A 10 -23.58 -6.20 2.36
N ALA A 11 -24.89 -6.01 2.56
CA ALA A 11 -25.45 -4.74 3.03
C ALA A 11 -25.08 -4.45 4.50
N GLU A 12 -25.14 -5.47 5.36
CA GLU A 12 -24.70 -5.38 6.75
C GLU A 12 -23.22 -5.03 6.84
N PHE A 13 -22.37 -5.74 6.08
CA PHE A 13 -20.95 -5.43 6.00
C PHE A 13 -20.71 -4.02 5.44
N GLY A 14 -21.47 -3.57 4.45
CA GLY A 14 -21.39 -2.21 3.93
C GLY A 14 -21.64 -1.13 5.00
N LEU A 15 -22.61 -1.36 5.89
CA LEU A 15 -22.91 -0.45 7.01
C LEU A 15 -21.79 -0.46 8.06
N VAL A 16 -21.34 -1.65 8.45
CA VAL A 16 -20.28 -1.86 9.44
C VAL A 16 -18.96 -1.26 8.96
N ARG A 17 -18.60 -1.51 7.69
CA ARG A 17 -17.43 -0.94 7.02
C ARG A 17 -17.44 0.59 7.09
N ARG A 18 -18.56 1.22 6.74
CA ARG A 18 -18.69 2.69 6.80
C ARG A 18 -18.49 3.22 8.22
N LYS A 19 -19.07 2.58 9.23
CA LYS A 19 -18.88 2.98 10.64
C LYS A 19 -17.43 2.90 11.08
N ALA A 20 -16.70 1.86 10.69
CA ALA A 20 -15.28 1.72 11.01
C ALA A 20 -14.44 2.85 10.36
N LEU A 21 -14.69 3.13 9.07
CA LEU A 21 -14.02 4.21 8.34
C LEU A 21 -14.31 5.59 8.94
N GLU A 22 -15.56 5.85 9.34
CA GLU A 22 -15.98 7.10 9.99
C GLU A 22 -15.32 7.25 11.37
N ARG A 23 -15.31 6.20 12.20
CA ARG A 23 -14.65 6.18 13.51
C ARG A 23 -13.19 6.59 13.42
N ASP A 24 -12.48 6.04 12.44
CA ASP A 24 -11.03 6.24 12.27
C ASP A 24 -10.70 7.49 11.43
N ASP A 25 -11.69 8.31 11.10
CA ASP A 25 -11.56 9.47 10.22
C ASP A 25 -10.79 9.13 8.92
N ASN A 26 -11.11 7.96 8.36
CA ASN A 26 -10.48 7.37 7.19
C ASN A 26 -8.93 7.30 7.28
N THR A 27 -8.40 7.10 8.48
CA THR A 27 -6.97 7.00 8.74
C THR A 27 -6.57 5.54 8.95
N CYS A 28 -5.61 5.07 8.15
CA CYS A 28 -5.04 3.74 8.30
C CYS A 28 -4.41 3.62 9.69
N GLN A 29 -4.90 2.68 10.49
CA GLN A 29 -4.46 2.47 11.87
C GLN A 29 -3.07 1.80 11.96
N LEU A 30 -2.51 1.34 10.83
CA LEU A 30 -1.19 0.70 10.77
C LEU A 30 -0.06 1.63 10.33
N CYS A 31 -0.31 2.56 9.39
CA CYS A 31 0.71 3.50 8.91
C CYS A 31 0.34 4.99 9.01
N GLY A 32 -0.86 5.33 9.49
CA GLY A 32 -1.32 6.71 9.62
C GLY A 32 -1.69 7.39 8.29
N PHE A 33 -1.67 6.69 7.16
CA PHE A 33 -2.11 7.28 5.90
C PHE A 33 -3.61 7.55 5.93
N LYS A 34 -3.99 8.81 5.66
CA LYS A 34 -5.38 9.26 5.62
C LYS A 34 -5.82 9.55 4.19
N SER A 35 -6.95 8.98 3.79
CA SER A 35 -7.57 9.20 2.47
C SER A 35 -9.06 8.94 2.55
N LYS A 36 -9.89 9.84 2.00
CA LYS A 36 -11.35 9.68 1.98
C LYS A 36 -11.84 8.54 1.08
N LYS A 37 -10.99 8.07 0.16
CA LYS A 37 -11.30 7.01 -0.81
C LYS A 37 -10.28 5.89 -0.69
N TRP A 38 -10.72 4.67 -0.98
CA TRP A 38 -9.89 3.46 -1.06
C TRP A 38 -9.23 3.00 0.24
N GLN A 39 -9.68 3.49 1.40
CA GLN A 39 -9.42 2.79 2.65
C GLN A 39 -10.25 1.50 2.69
N GLU A 40 -9.68 0.49 3.31
CA GLU A 40 -10.23 -0.84 3.47
C GLU A 40 -10.47 -1.10 4.98
N VAL A 41 -11.25 -2.13 5.28
CA VAL A 41 -11.51 -2.56 6.66
C VAL A 41 -11.06 -4.00 6.78
N HIS A 42 -10.26 -4.30 7.79
CA HIS A 42 -9.72 -5.62 8.07
C HIS A 42 -10.23 -6.13 9.41
N HIS A 43 -10.66 -7.40 9.44
CA HIS A 43 -11.03 -8.12 10.66
C HIS A 43 -9.77 -8.68 11.33
N VAL A 44 -9.44 -8.19 12.53
CA VAL A 44 -8.17 -8.50 13.23
C VAL A 44 -8.04 -9.99 13.57
N ASN A 45 -9.15 -10.67 13.84
CA ASN A 45 -9.19 -12.10 14.13
C ASN A 45 -9.38 -12.99 12.89
N ASP A 46 -9.40 -12.42 11.69
CA ASP A 46 -9.66 -13.12 10.41
C ASP A 46 -11.05 -13.79 10.30
N ASP A 47 -11.95 -13.57 11.28
CA ASP A 47 -13.34 -14.00 11.23
C ASP A 47 -14.22 -12.89 10.65
N HIS A 48 -14.56 -13.03 9.36
CA HIS A 48 -15.39 -12.06 8.64
C HIS A 48 -16.85 -11.97 9.12
N SER A 49 -17.29 -12.90 9.98
CA SER A 49 -18.61 -12.81 10.63
C SER A 49 -18.59 -11.95 11.90
N ASP A 50 -17.41 -11.69 12.48
CA ASP A 50 -17.25 -10.91 13.71
C ASP A 50 -17.13 -9.41 13.43
N ASN A 51 -18.28 -8.76 13.28
CA ASN A 51 -18.39 -7.34 12.97
C ASN A 51 -18.30 -6.41 14.20
N ARG A 52 -17.76 -6.88 15.34
CA ARG A 52 -17.59 -6.03 16.52
C ARG A 52 -16.61 -4.89 16.21
N PRO A 53 -16.89 -3.64 16.64
CA PRO A 53 -16.06 -2.50 16.28
C PRO A 53 -14.57 -2.64 16.62
N ASP A 54 -14.24 -3.25 17.75
CA ASP A 54 -12.86 -3.50 18.20
C ASP A 54 -12.12 -4.56 17.36
N ASN A 55 -12.85 -5.41 16.62
CA ASN A 55 -12.29 -6.35 15.66
C ASN A 55 -12.03 -5.73 14.27
N LEU A 56 -12.53 -4.52 14.01
CA LEU A 56 -12.45 -3.89 12.69
C LEU A 56 -11.43 -2.77 12.65
N LEU A 57 -10.47 -2.88 11.74
CA LEU A 57 -9.39 -1.93 11.58
C LEU A 57 -9.49 -1.20 10.23
N THR A 58 -9.54 0.14 10.25
CA THR A 58 -9.33 0.92 9.01
C THR A 58 -7.88 0.81 8.57
N VAL A 59 -7.65 0.35 7.35
CA VAL A 59 -6.31 0.14 6.78
C VAL A 59 -6.24 0.64 5.34
N CYS A 60 -5.07 1.08 4.90
CA CYS A 60 -4.83 1.35 3.48
C CYS A 60 -4.52 0.05 2.74
N SER A 61 -4.70 0.05 1.42
CA SER A 61 -4.45 -1.13 0.58
C SER A 61 -3.08 -1.77 0.81
N TYR A 62 -2.01 -0.98 0.95
CA TYR A 62 -0.67 -1.51 1.23
C TYR A 62 -0.56 -2.20 2.59
N CYS A 63 -1.18 -1.63 3.63
CA CYS A 63 -1.19 -2.24 4.96
C CYS A 63 -2.10 -3.46 5.03
N HIS A 64 -3.18 -3.48 4.27
CA HIS A 64 -4.08 -4.62 4.20
C HIS A 64 -3.44 -5.81 3.47
N MET A 65 -2.70 -5.57 2.39
CA MET A 65 -1.90 -6.59 1.70
C MET A 65 -0.97 -7.35 2.66
N CYS A 66 -0.41 -6.68 3.68
CA CYS A 66 0.43 -7.33 4.70
C CYS A 66 -0.33 -8.35 5.57
N GLN A 67 -1.66 -8.25 5.65
CA GLN A 67 -2.49 -9.22 6.37
C GLN A 67 -2.85 -10.43 5.50
N HIS A 68 -2.65 -10.33 4.18
CA HIS A 68 -2.98 -11.37 3.20
C HIS A 68 -1.80 -11.61 2.24
N ILE A 69 -0.61 -11.90 2.80
CA ILE A 69 0.65 -11.97 2.04
C ILE A 69 0.62 -12.96 0.87
N GLY A 70 -0.05 -14.12 1.03
CA GLY A 70 -0.16 -15.11 -0.05
C GLY A 70 -1.02 -14.62 -1.22
N LEU A 71 -2.10 -13.88 -0.93
CA LEU A 71 -2.91 -13.25 -1.96
C LEU A 71 -2.15 -12.11 -2.66
N ALA A 72 -1.42 -11.29 -1.89
CA ALA A 72 -0.59 -10.23 -2.44
C ALA A 72 0.50 -10.79 -3.38
N GLY A 73 1.15 -11.90 -3.02
CA GLY A 73 2.10 -12.60 -3.88
C GLY A 73 1.46 -13.16 -5.14
N ARG A 74 0.35 -13.88 -5.00
CA ARG A 74 -0.42 -14.43 -6.14
C ARG A 74 -0.86 -13.36 -7.13
N ASN A 75 -1.24 -12.18 -6.65
CA ASN A 75 -1.68 -11.07 -7.48
C ASN A 75 -0.53 -10.19 -8.02
N GLU A 76 0.72 -10.55 -7.71
CA GLU A 76 1.92 -9.77 -8.05
C GLU A 76 1.85 -8.32 -7.54
N GLU A 77 1.21 -8.11 -6.38
CA GLU A 77 1.00 -6.78 -5.79
C GLU A 77 2.20 -6.29 -4.99
N ALA A 78 2.99 -7.22 -4.47
CA ALA A 78 4.15 -6.93 -3.66
C ALA A 78 5.19 -8.07 -3.72
N VAL A 79 6.41 -7.75 -3.30
CA VAL A 79 7.52 -8.70 -3.13
C VAL A 79 8.13 -8.56 -1.75
N LEU A 80 8.87 -9.57 -1.30
CA LEU A 80 9.61 -9.51 -0.05
C LEU A 80 11.02 -8.93 -0.30
N ILE A 81 11.41 -7.95 0.50
CA ILE A 81 12.74 -7.35 0.47
C ILE A 81 13.39 -7.38 1.86
N TRP A 82 14.71 -7.38 1.90
CA TRP A 82 15.45 -7.15 3.14
C TRP A 82 15.70 -5.66 3.35
N LEU A 83 15.01 -5.06 4.34
CA LEU A 83 15.07 -3.63 4.64
C LEU A 83 14.90 -3.37 6.15
N PRO A 84 15.91 -3.70 6.98
CA PRO A 84 15.80 -3.57 8.43
C PRO A 84 15.72 -2.13 8.93
N GLU A 85 16.33 -1.19 8.22
CA GLU A 85 16.48 0.21 8.64
C GLU A 85 15.20 1.05 8.47
N ILE A 86 14.25 0.61 7.64
CA ILE A 86 13.00 1.32 7.39
C ILE A 86 11.81 0.43 7.82
N PRO A 87 10.98 0.89 8.77
CA PRO A 87 9.74 0.20 9.15
C PRO A 87 8.74 0.09 7.98
N GLN A 88 7.89 -0.95 8.02
CA GLN A 88 6.89 -1.24 6.99
C GLN A 88 5.99 -0.03 6.64
N GLY A 89 5.48 0.66 7.66
CA GLY A 89 4.65 1.85 7.47
C GLY A 89 5.39 2.99 6.76
N HIS A 90 6.67 3.22 7.07
CA HIS A 90 7.48 4.22 6.38
C HIS A 90 7.78 3.82 4.93
N LEU A 91 8.06 2.54 4.68
CA LEU A 91 8.19 2.02 3.31
C LEU A 91 6.92 2.29 2.49
N HIS A 92 5.73 2.07 3.07
CA HIS A 92 4.47 2.37 2.40
C HIS A 92 4.33 3.86 2.02
N HIS A 93 4.80 4.78 2.86
CA HIS A 93 4.80 6.21 2.54
C HIS A 93 5.78 6.55 1.41
N ILE A 94 6.96 5.95 1.42
CA ILE A 94 7.96 6.10 0.34
C ILE A 94 7.37 5.62 -0.99
N VAL A 95 6.80 4.41 -1.02
CA VAL A 95 6.20 3.85 -2.23
C VAL A 95 5.02 4.70 -2.72
N ARG A 96 4.20 5.24 -1.82
CA ARG A 96 3.14 6.20 -2.19
C ARG A 96 3.70 7.43 -2.88
N ALA A 97 4.79 8.00 -2.36
CA ALA A 97 5.44 9.15 -2.96
C ALA A 97 6.03 8.83 -4.35
N ILE A 98 6.57 7.62 -4.54
CA ILE A 98 7.01 7.12 -5.85
C ILE A 98 5.83 7.07 -6.82
N GLN A 99 4.73 6.41 -6.45
CA GLN A 99 3.55 6.23 -7.30
C GLN A 99 2.92 7.57 -7.69
N VAL A 100 2.75 8.48 -6.73
CA VAL A 100 2.25 9.85 -6.99
C VAL A 100 3.18 10.62 -7.92
N SER A 101 4.50 10.49 -7.76
CA SER A 101 5.49 11.14 -8.64
C SER A 101 5.39 10.66 -10.09
N LEU A 102 5.27 9.34 -10.27
CA LEU A 102 5.14 8.73 -11.59
C LEU A 102 3.82 9.13 -12.26
N ARG A 103 2.70 9.02 -11.53
CA ARG A 103 1.38 9.38 -12.05
C ARG A 103 1.26 10.88 -12.35
N TRP A 104 1.84 11.73 -11.52
CA TRP A 104 1.90 13.17 -11.80
C TRP A 104 2.69 13.48 -13.07
N ALA A 105 3.81 12.79 -13.32
CA ALA A 105 4.57 13.01 -14.53
C ALA A 105 3.84 12.52 -15.79
N GLU A 106 3.15 11.39 -15.71
CA GLU A 106 2.31 10.86 -16.79
C GLU A 106 1.15 11.82 -17.12
N THR A 107 0.41 12.28 -16.12
CA THR A 107 -0.70 13.22 -16.33
C THR A 107 -0.21 14.57 -16.88
N ALA A 108 0.99 15.01 -16.49
CA ALA A 108 1.59 16.22 -17.02
C ALA A 108 1.97 16.12 -18.51
N THR A 109 2.40 14.95 -19.00
CA THR A 109 2.73 14.74 -20.43
C THR A 109 1.49 14.61 -21.31
N GLN A 110 0.38 14.15 -20.76
CA GLN A 110 -0.91 14.03 -21.46
C GLN A 110 -1.71 15.35 -21.51
N ALA A 111 -1.35 16.35 -20.71
CA ALA A 111 -2.04 17.62 -20.65
C ALA A 111 -1.91 18.42 -21.96
N ARG A 112 -3.04 18.89 -22.51
CA ARG A 112 -3.10 19.64 -23.78
C ARG A 112 -2.23 20.91 -23.81
N GLN A 113 -2.07 21.55 -22.66
CA GLN A 113 -1.26 22.75 -22.49
C GLN A 113 -0.48 22.65 -21.19
N VAL A 114 0.81 22.34 -21.29
CA VAL A 114 1.72 22.23 -20.15
C VAL A 114 2.94 23.11 -20.40
N LYS A 115 3.39 23.81 -19.36
CA LYS A 115 4.57 24.67 -19.47
C LYS A 115 5.83 23.80 -19.61
N PRO A 116 6.81 24.18 -20.45
CA PRO A 116 8.06 23.42 -20.62
C PRO A 116 8.79 23.11 -19.31
N ASP A 117 8.80 24.04 -18.36
CA ASP A 117 9.43 23.85 -17.05
C ASP A 117 8.72 22.79 -16.20
N THR A 118 7.39 22.69 -16.32
CA THR A 118 6.60 21.65 -15.66
C THR A 118 6.93 20.28 -16.24
N LEU A 119 7.06 20.16 -17.57
CA LEU A 119 7.47 18.91 -18.22
C LEU A 119 8.87 18.47 -17.78
N ARG A 120 9.84 19.39 -17.74
CA ARG A 120 11.20 19.09 -17.28
C ARG A 120 11.20 18.61 -15.83
N SER A 121 10.45 19.29 -14.97
CA SER A 121 10.31 18.92 -13.55
C SER A 121 9.66 17.55 -13.39
N ALA A 122 8.60 17.26 -14.15
CA ALA A 122 7.94 15.96 -14.21
C ALA A 122 8.90 14.84 -14.59
N GLN A 123 9.70 15.05 -15.65
CA GLN A 123 10.70 14.06 -16.08
C GLN A 123 11.75 13.80 -15.00
N THR A 124 12.34 14.86 -14.44
CA THR A 124 13.37 14.74 -13.39
C THR A 124 12.83 14.02 -12.14
N ILE A 125 11.62 14.36 -11.71
CA ILE A 125 10.96 13.74 -10.57
C ILE A 125 10.65 12.26 -10.84
N ALA A 126 10.11 11.94 -12.02
CA ALA A 126 9.83 10.57 -12.41
C ALA A 126 11.09 9.71 -12.52
N ASP A 127 12.20 10.26 -13.02
CA ASP A 127 13.49 9.57 -13.07
C ASP A 127 14.02 9.26 -11.67
N GLY A 128 13.91 10.22 -10.74
CA GLY A 128 14.25 10.01 -9.33
C GLY A 128 13.38 8.92 -8.69
N ALA A 129 12.06 8.95 -8.93
CA ALA A 129 11.12 7.96 -8.43
C ALA A 129 11.41 6.54 -8.97
N ARG A 130 11.70 6.42 -10.28
CA ARG A 130 12.09 5.14 -10.90
C ARG A 130 13.39 4.59 -10.31
N LYS A 131 14.41 5.44 -10.14
CA LYS A 131 15.67 5.04 -9.50
C LYS A 131 15.44 4.54 -8.08
N LEU A 132 14.69 5.28 -7.28
CA LEU A 132 14.38 4.87 -5.90
C LEU A 132 13.61 3.55 -5.86
N GLN A 133 12.63 3.35 -6.74
CA GLN A 133 11.92 2.08 -6.85
C GLN A 133 12.88 0.94 -7.22
N ALA A 134 13.78 1.17 -8.17
CA ALA A 134 14.77 0.16 -8.59
C ALA A 134 15.72 -0.23 -7.44
N GLU A 135 16.20 0.74 -6.65
CA GLU A 135 17.03 0.47 -5.46
C GLU A 135 16.26 -0.30 -4.37
N LEU A 136 14.95 -0.07 -4.23
CA LEU A 136 14.11 -0.87 -3.34
C LEU A 136 13.93 -2.30 -3.87
N ARG A 137 13.68 -2.47 -5.18
CA ARG A 137 13.56 -3.79 -5.82
C ARG A 137 14.86 -4.59 -5.76
N ALA A 138 16.01 -3.96 -5.93
CA ALA A 138 17.32 -4.63 -5.80
C ALA A 138 17.55 -5.31 -4.44
N ARG A 139 16.77 -4.94 -3.40
CA ARG A 139 16.81 -5.61 -2.09
C ARG A 139 16.07 -6.96 -2.04
N GLU A 140 15.40 -7.38 -3.11
CA GLU A 140 14.89 -8.76 -3.27
C GLU A 140 16.04 -9.77 -3.22
N ASP A 141 17.17 -9.48 -3.88
CA ASP A 141 18.37 -10.35 -3.86
C ASP A 141 18.87 -10.61 -2.43
N HIS A 142 18.73 -9.62 -1.56
CA HIS A 142 19.09 -9.76 -0.15
C HIS A 142 18.08 -10.57 0.67
N ALA A 143 16.80 -10.56 0.27
CA ALA A 143 15.78 -11.42 0.85
C ALA A 143 16.00 -12.88 0.40
N GLU A 144 16.20 -13.11 -0.90
CA GLU A 144 16.58 -14.40 -1.48
C GLU A 144 17.79 -15.01 -0.78
N ALA A 145 18.87 -14.23 -0.63
CA ALA A 145 20.10 -14.72 0.02
C ALA A 145 19.92 -15.09 1.51
N ARG A 146 18.90 -14.57 2.20
CA ARG A 146 18.68 -14.76 3.64
C ARG A 146 17.60 -15.78 3.97
N LEU A 147 16.51 -15.74 3.21
CA LEU A 147 15.31 -16.55 3.45
C LEU A 147 15.13 -17.64 2.39
N GLY A 148 15.83 -17.55 1.26
CA GLY A 148 15.69 -18.46 0.12
C GLY A 148 14.50 -18.15 -0.79
N THR A 149 13.79 -17.04 -0.53
CA THR A 149 12.70 -16.55 -1.38
C THR A 149 12.48 -15.04 -1.18
N SER A 150 12.09 -14.36 -2.25
CA SER A 150 11.49 -13.01 -2.28
C SER A 150 10.00 -13.05 -2.65
N ASP A 151 9.47 -14.23 -2.98
CA ASP A 151 8.07 -14.45 -3.33
C ASP A 151 7.21 -14.59 -2.06
N LEU A 152 6.15 -13.76 -1.97
CA LEU A 152 5.25 -13.75 -0.83
C LEU A 152 4.32 -14.96 -0.78
N LEU A 153 3.97 -15.56 -1.91
CA LEU A 153 3.17 -16.77 -1.98
C LEU A 153 3.98 -17.97 -1.45
N ASP A 154 5.26 -18.06 -1.83
CA ASP A 154 6.16 -19.07 -1.27
C ASP A 154 6.31 -18.90 0.24
N LEU A 155 6.56 -17.67 0.71
CA LEU A 155 6.63 -17.38 2.14
C LEU A 155 5.32 -17.76 2.86
N ALA A 156 4.17 -17.43 2.28
CA ALA A 156 2.87 -17.78 2.86
C ALA A 156 2.67 -19.29 2.99
N ASN A 157 3.02 -20.05 1.95
CA ASN A 157 2.92 -21.51 1.95
C ASN A 157 3.86 -22.13 2.99
N ILE A 158 5.08 -21.60 3.13
CA ILE A 158 6.02 -22.02 4.18
C ILE A 158 5.42 -21.77 5.56
N MET A 159 4.88 -20.57 5.77
CA MET A 159 4.27 -20.18 7.05
C MET A 159 3.05 -21.04 7.40
N LEU A 160 2.23 -21.43 6.43
CA LEU A 160 1.09 -22.34 6.64
C LEU A 160 1.52 -23.76 7.01
N ALA A 161 2.71 -24.18 6.58
CA ALA A 161 3.27 -25.49 6.89
C ALA A 161 4.07 -25.54 8.19
N MET A 162 4.32 -24.39 8.84
CA MET A 162 5.06 -24.31 10.10
C MET A 162 4.24 -24.89 11.27
N PRO A 163 4.87 -25.63 12.19
CA PRO A 163 4.28 -25.91 13.50
C PRO A 163 3.92 -24.63 14.26
N ASP A 164 2.85 -24.67 15.05
CA ASP A 164 2.31 -23.49 15.76
C ASP A 164 3.37 -22.78 16.63
N ASP A 165 4.20 -23.54 17.36
CA ASP A 165 5.26 -23.01 18.24
C ASP A 165 6.36 -22.26 17.47
N ILE A 166 6.62 -22.67 16.23
CA ILE A 166 7.54 -21.99 15.32
C ILE A 166 6.85 -20.77 14.69
N TYR A 167 5.60 -20.91 14.27
CA TYR A 167 4.83 -19.83 13.67
C TYR A 167 4.64 -18.66 14.64
N GLU A 168 4.41 -18.93 15.93
CA GLU A 168 4.33 -17.90 16.97
C GLU A 168 5.59 -17.03 17.05
N ARG A 169 6.76 -17.61 16.73
CA ARG A 169 8.07 -16.93 16.75
C ARG A 169 8.46 -16.30 15.40
N ARG A 170 7.56 -16.31 14.40
CA ARG A 170 7.82 -15.75 13.06
C ARG A 170 8.34 -14.32 13.09
N GLY A 171 7.95 -13.51 14.07
CA GLY A 171 8.42 -12.13 14.22
C GLY A 171 9.93 -12.01 14.40
N GLU A 172 10.57 -13.00 15.05
CA GLU A 172 12.03 -13.07 15.19
C GLU A 172 12.71 -13.38 13.85
N MET A 173 12.15 -14.33 13.10
CA MET A 173 12.68 -14.78 11.80
C MET A 173 12.50 -13.75 10.70
N LEU A 174 11.34 -13.09 10.68
CA LEU A 174 10.97 -12.10 9.67
C LEU A 174 11.41 -10.68 10.06
N HIS A 175 12.07 -10.52 11.21
CA HIS A 175 12.61 -9.24 11.60
C HIS A 175 13.60 -8.72 10.56
N GLY A 176 13.29 -7.55 10.00
CA GLY A 176 14.09 -6.89 8.97
C GLY A 176 13.62 -7.12 7.53
N PHE A 177 12.75 -8.11 7.31
CA PHE A 177 12.06 -8.24 6.03
C PHE A 177 10.88 -7.26 5.95
N ARG A 178 10.65 -6.75 4.75
CA ARG A 178 9.53 -5.84 4.44
C ARG A 178 8.84 -6.29 3.18
N MET A 179 7.54 -6.04 3.13
CA MET A 179 6.74 -6.24 1.93
C MET A 179 6.79 -4.96 1.09
N LEU A 180 7.34 -5.01 -0.12
CA LEU A 180 7.46 -3.86 -1.02
C LEU A 180 6.30 -3.87 -2.03
N PRO A 181 5.32 -2.94 -1.94
CA PRO A 181 4.30 -2.81 -2.96
C PRO A 181 4.88 -2.45 -4.33
N LEU A 182 4.33 -3.05 -5.39
CA LEU A 182 4.80 -2.88 -6.77
C LEU A 182 4.04 -1.81 -7.56
N GLY A 183 3.03 -1.18 -6.97
CA GLY A 183 2.11 -0.31 -7.71
C GLY A 183 1.05 -1.09 -8.49
N VAL A 184 0.69 -2.28 -8.01
CA VAL A 184 -0.39 -3.11 -8.56
C VAL A 184 -1.42 -3.34 -7.46
N ARG A 185 -2.70 -3.28 -7.82
CA ARG A 185 -3.82 -3.70 -6.97
C ARG A 185 -4.90 -4.35 -7.83
N GLN A 186 -4.95 -5.67 -7.80
CA GLN A 186 -5.89 -6.44 -8.61
C GLN A 186 -7.29 -6.37 -8.00
N ASN A 187 -8.27 -6.11 -8.84
CA ASN A 187 -9.69 -6.25 -8.53
C ASN A 187 -10.37 -6.98 -9.71
N GLY A 188 -10.61 -8.27 -9.55
CA GLY A 188 -10.99 -9.13 -10.67
C GLY A 188 -9.89 -9.17 -11.73
N ASN A 189 -10.21 -8.73 -12.95
CA ASN A 189 -9.26 -8.71 -14.08
C ASN A 189 -8.66 -7.32 -14.33
N GLU A 190 -8.82 -6.37 -13.41
CA GLU A 190 -8.34 -4.99 -13.56
C GLU A 190 -7.30 -4.63 -12.49
N ASN A 191 -6.18 -4.02 -12.90
CA ASN A 191 -5.29 -3.32 -11.99
C ASN A 191 -5.87 -1.91 -11.69
N THR A 192 -6.25 -1.69 -10.44
CA THR A 192 -6.91 -0.47 -9.98
C THR A 192 -5.96 0.56 -9.37
N MET A 193 -4.63 0.30 -9.34
CA MET A 193 -3.68 1.20 -8.68
C MET A 193 -3.73 2.63 -9.23
N ASP A 194 -3.82 2.81 -10.54
CA ASP A 194 -3.92 4.13 -11.16
C ASP A 194 -5.14 4.91 -10.65
N LYS A 195 -6.30 4.26 -10.53
CA LYS A 195 -7.52 4.87 -9.99
C LYS A 195 -7.36 5.27 -8.52
N ILE A 196 -6.63 4.45 -7.75
CA ILE A 196 -6.30 4.74 -6.36
C ILE A 196 -5.39 5.98 -6.29
N VAL A 197 -4.31 6.02 -7.07
CA VAL A 197 -3.34 7.12 -7.08
C VAL A 197 -3.97 8.42 -7.60
N ASP A 198 -4.79 8.35 -8.64
CA ASP A 198 -5.56 9.49 -9.15
C ASP A 198 -6.44 10.09 -8.05
N SER A 199 -7.15 9.24 -7.29
CA SER A 199 -7.98 9.69 -6.18
C SER A 199 -7.20 10.42 -5.09
N TRP A 200 -5.90 10.13 -4.96
CA TRP A 200 -5.03 10.81 -4.02
C TRP A 200 -4.61 12.20 -4.49
N MET A 201 -4.60 12.43 -5.80
CA MET A 201 -4.22 13.67 -6.45
C MET A 201 -5.41 14.57 -6.78
N ASP A 202 -6.61 13.99 -6.88
CA ASP A 202 -7.88 14.65 -7.16
C ASP A 202 -8.33 15.62 -6.04
N PRO A 203 -9.32 16.50 -6.30
CA PRO A 203 -9.89 17.38 -5.29
C PRO A 203 -10.32 16.64 -4.01
N GLY A 204 -9.76 17.05 -2.88
CA GLY A 204 -10.01 16.43 -1.57
C GLY A 204 -9.13 15.21 -1.26
N GLY A 205 -8.23 14.81 -2.18
CA GLY A 205 -7.22 13.79 -1.97
C GLY A 205 -6.00 14.30 -1.17
N PRO A 206 -5.25 13.40 -0.51
CA PRO A 206 -4.12 13.76 0.36
C PRO A 206 -2.95 14.51 -0.32
N PHE A 207 -2.80 14.41 -1.64
CA PHE A 207 -1.67 15.02 -2.37
C PHE A 207 -2.07 16.23 -3.23
N VAL A 208 -3.34 16.65 -3.23
CA VAL A 208 -3.82 17.76 -4.05
C VAL A 208 -3.07 19.08 -3.77
N SER A 209 -2.79 19.35 -2.49
CA SER A 209 -2.04 20.52 -2.02
C SER A 209 -0.54 20.27 -1.88
N MET A 210 -0.09 19.02 -2.02
CA MET A 210 1.32 18.61 -1.87
C MET A 210 1.84 17.99 -3.17
N LYS A 211 1.86 18.78 -4.25
CA LYS A 211 2.34 18.30 -5.55
C LYS A 211 3.83 17.93 -5.51
N PRO A 212 4.29 16.92 -6.26
CA PRO A 212 5.69 16.47 -6.24
C PRO A 212 6.74 17.57 -6.41
N GLN A 213 6.48 18.54 -7.29
CA GLN A 213 7.35 19.71 -7.51
C GLN A 213 7.61 20.58 -6.27
N THR A 214 6.79 20.45 -5.21
CA THR A 214 6.92 21.22 -3.96
C THR A 214 7.75 20.50 -2.90
N TRP A 215 7.92 19.18 -3.01
CA TRP A 215 8.47 18.34 -1.93
C TRP A 215 9.91 18.70 -1.55
N LEU A 216 10.75 19.09 -2.52
CA LEU A 216 12.11 19.54 -2.23
C LEU A 216 12.11 20.81 -1.35
N GLY A 217 11.15 21.70 -1.57
CA GLY A 217 10.97 22.90 -0.73
C GLY A 217 10.53 22.55 0.69
N ILE A 218 9.59 21.61 0.82
CA ILE A 218 9.11 21.10 2.12
C ILE A 218 10.27 20.46 2.89
N LEU A 219 11.03 19.56 2.25
CA LEU A 219 12.18 18.90 2.86
C LEU A 219 13.23 19.91 3.33
N LYS A 220 13.60 20.86 2.47
CA LYS A 220 14.57 21.92 2.83
C LYS A 220 14.10 22.78 3.99
N SER A 221 12.79 22.99 4.13
CA SER A 221 12.23 23.77 5.24
C SER A 221 12.30 22.97 6.55
N ALA A 222 11.90 21.70 6.51
CA ALA A 222 11.97 20.79 7.66
C ALA A 222 13.40 20.53 8.15
N MET A 223 14.40 20.58 7.26
CA MET A 223 15.82 20.39 7.62
C MET A 223 16.50 21.65 8.18
N ARG A 224 15.83 22.82 8.15
CA ARG A 224 16.35 24.08 8.70
C ARG A 224 15.87 24.36 10.12
N GLU A 225 14.88 23.60 10.57
CA GLU A 225 14.40 23.55 11.96
C GLU A 225 15.23 22.55 12.77
#